data_AF-A0A950JPL0-F1
#
_entry.id   AF-A0A950JPL0-F1
#
_cell.length_a   1.000
_cell.length_b   1.000
_cell.length_c   1.000
_cell.angle_alpha   90.00
_cell.angle_beta   90.00
_cell.angle_gamma   90.00
#
_symmetry.space_group_name_H-M   'P 1'
#
loop_
_entity.id
_entity.type
_entity.pdbx_description
1 polymer ?
#
loop_
_entity_poly.entity_id
_entity_poly.type
_entity_poly.pdbx_seq_one_letter_code
_entity_poly.pdbx_strand_id
1 'polypeptide(L)'
;MNWSPNAAFDTDLARREDTSTALRNAASQRILLIDGAMGTQIQCLNLDETQFRGERFYSCDCLLQGNNDLLILTQPQAIEDIHLAYALAGADILETNTFSSTSIAQADYGTEDVVYELNRDGARLARRAAIKAEKADGRRRFVAGALGPTNRTASLSPDVNNPGFRAVTFDELRIAYGEQIKGL
;
A
#
# COMPACT_ATOMS: atom_id res chain seq x y z
N MET A 1 -34.11 -8.32 19.59
CA MET A 1 -32.85 -8.98 19.15
C MET A 1 -31.74 -7.94 19.31
N ASN A 2 -31.04 -7.95 20.44
CA ASN A 2 -29.94 -7.01 20.68
C ASN A 2 -28.71 -7.55 19.97
N TRP A 3 -28.39 -6.95 18.83
CA TRP A 3 -27.09 -7.09 18.20
C TRP A 3 -26.06 -6.41 19.10
N SER A 4 -25.17 -7.20 19.70
CA SER A 4 -24.00 -6.70 20.42
C SER A 4 -22.82 -6.75 19.44
N PRO A 5 -22.14 -5.62 19.17
CA PRO A 5 -20.95 -5.64 18.32
C PRO A 5 -19.87 -6.52 18.99
N ASN A 6 -19.18 -7.30 18.16
CA ASN A 6 -18.10 -8.19 18.60
C ASN A 6 -16.99 -7.38 19.29
N ALA A 7 -16.39 -7.88 20.38
CA ALA A 7 -15.30 -7.20 21.10
C ALA A 7 -14.08 -6.86 20.21
N ALA A 8 -13.87 -7.60 19.12
CA ALA A 8 -12.86 -7.30 18.10
C ALA A 8 -13.18 -6.04 17.27
N PHE A 9 -14.47 -5.75 17.04
CA PHE A 9 -14.90 -4.52 16.34
C PHE A 9 -14.76 -3.30 17.25
N ASP A 10 -15.13 -3.40 18.53
CA ASP A 10 -14.98 -2.30 19.49
C ASP A 10 -13.52 -1.95 19.76
N THR A 11 -12.63 -2.96 19.85
CA THR A 11 -11.18 -2.73 20.04
C THR A 11 -10.52 -2.10 18.81
N ASP A 12 -10.94 -2.45 17.59
CA ASP A 12 -10.41 -1.81 16.38
C ASP A 12 -10.89 -0.36 16.24
N LEU A 13 -12.15 -0.07 16.57
CA LEU A 13 -12.68 1.31 16.60
C LEU A 13 -11.94 2.18 17.63
N ALA A 14 -11.74 1.67 18.85
CA ALA A 14 -10.97 2.39 19.88
C ALA A 14 -9.51 2.64 19.46
N ARG A 15 -8.86 1.67 18.79
CA ARG A 15 -7.50 1.83 18.25
C ARG A 15 -7.41 2.84 17.10
N ARG A 16 -8.46 2.91 16.26
CA ARG A 16 -8.57 3.91 15.18
C ARG A 16 -8.77 5.32 15.76
N GLU A 17 -9.60 5.44 16.79
CA GLU A 17 -9.83 6.70 17.50
C GLU A 17 -8.56 7.18 18.22
N ASP A 18 -7.77 6.27 18.80
CA ASP A 18 -6.42 6.58 19.32
C ASP A 18 -5.48 7.09 18.22
N THR A 19 -5.42 6.43 17.07
CA THR A 19 -4.46 6.79 16.01
C THR A 19 -4.78 8.13 15.37
N SER A 20 -6.06 8.38 15.03
CA SER A 20 -6.51 9.65 14.45
C SER A 20 -6.29 10.82 15.41
N THR A 21 -6.59 10.61 16.71
CA THR A 21 -6.37 11.62 17.75
C THR A 21 -4.88 11.90 17.94
N ALA A 22 -4.04 10.86 18.02
CA ALA A 22 -2.60 11.01 18.13
C ALA A 22 -1.99 11.75 16.93
N LEU A 23 -2.46 11.46 15.71
CA LEU A 23 -2.02 12.15 14.50
C LEU A 23 -2.39 13.64 14.54
N ARG A 24 -3.65 13.96 14.86
CA ARG A 24 -4.12 15.35 14.98
C ARG A 24 -3.38 16.12 16.06
N ASN A 25 -3.14 15.49 17.21
CA ASN A 25 -2.36 16.08 18.29
C ASN A 25 -0.93 16.36 17.82
N ALA A 26 -0.25 15.40 17.19
CA ALA A 26 1.10 15.61 16.67
C ALA A 26 1.14 16.75 15.63
N ALA A 27 0.19 16.77 14.69
CA ALA A 27 0.06 17.82 13.68
C ALA A 27 -0.25 19.20 14.28
N SER A 28 -0.92 19.28 15.43
CA SER A 28 -1.17 20.55 16.14
C SER A 28 0.10 21.15 16.76
N GLN A 29 1.09 20.32 17.07
CA GLN A 29 2.31 20.74 17.78
C GLN A 29 3.48 21.03 16.84
N ARG A 30 3.49 20.42 15.65
CA ARG A 30 4.59 20.54 14.68
C ARG A 30 4.16 20.11 13.28
N ILE A 31 4.93 20.52 12.28
CA ILE A 31 4.82 20.00 10.91
C ILE A 31 5.17 18.50 10.93
N LEU A 32 4.34 17.70 10.25
CA LEU A 32 4.59 16.28 10.03
C LEU A 32 5.16 16.07 8.63
N LEU A 33 6.18 15.23 8.53
CA LEU A 33 6.81 14.86 7.26
C LEU A 33 6.27 13.53 6.76
N ILE A 34 5.80 13.49 5.53
CA ILE A 34 5.54 12.25 4.79
C ILE A 34 6.88 11.77 4.21
N ASP A 35 7.03 10.45 4.05
CA ASP A 35 8.21 9.85 3.44
C ASP A 35 8.38 10.21 1.95
N GLY A 36 9.44 9.66 1.34
CA GLY A 36 9.80 9.95 -0.04
C GLY A 36 9.43 8.84 -1.01
N ALA A 37 9.90 8.98 -2.25
CA ALA A 37 9.58 8.07 -3.33
C ALA A 37 10.12 6.64 -3.10
N MET A 38 9.22 5.71 -2.80
CA MET A 38 9.47 4.26 -2.74
C MET A 38 10.11 3.71 -4.03
N GLY A 39 9.55 4.08 -5.19
CA GLY A 39 10.04 3.60 -6.49
C GLY A 39 11.50 3.96 -6.76
N THR A 40 11.94 5.16 -6.37
CA THR A 40 13.34 5.58 -6.54
C THR A 40 14.29 4.74 -5.67
N GLN A 41 13.88 4.43 -4.44
CA GLN A 41 14.69 3.57 -3.56
C GLN A 41 14.76 2.12 -4.09
N ILE A 42 13.65 1.59 -4.62
CA ILE A 42 13.62 0.28 -5.27
C ILE A 42 14.56 0.25 -6.49
N GLN A 43 14.57 1.31 -7.31
CA GLN A 43 15.47 1.40 -8.46
C GLN A 43 16.95 1.30 -8.06
N CYS A 44 17.34 1.87 -6.91
CA CYS A 44 18.72 1.77 -6.40
C CYS A 44 19.14 0.33 -6.05
N LEU A 45 18.19 -0.57 -5.82
CA LEU A 45 18.47 -1.99 -5.53
C LEU A 45 18.83 -2.79 -6.80
N ASN A 46 18.59 -2.24 -8.00
CA ASN A 46 18.87 -2.88 -9.30
C ASN A 46 18.31 -4.30 -9.41
N LEU A 47 17.07 -4.51 -8.94
CA LEU A 47 16.44 -5.83 -8.94
C LEU A 47 16.11 -6.30 -10.36
N ASP A 48 16.40 -7.57 -10.63
CA ASP A 48 16.08 -8.25 -11.88
C ASP A 48 14.74 -9.01 -11.82
N GLU A 49 14.32 -9.54 -12.96
CA GLU A 49 13.09 -10.32 -13.10
C GLU A 49 13.01 -11.51 -12.14
N THR A 50 14.13 -12.16 -11.84
CA THR A 50 14.17 -13.31 -10.90
C THR A 50 13.82 -12.85 -9.50
N GLN A 51 14.34 -11.70 -9.09
CA GLN A 51 14.05 -11.10 -7.77
C GLN A 51 12.61 -10.58 -7.69
N PHE A 52 12.06 -10.03 -8.77
CA PHE A 52 10.65 -9.64 -8.83
C PHE A 52 9.70 -10.84 -8.72
N ARG A 53 10.02 -11.96 -9.38
CA ARG A 53 9.26 -13.21 -9.28
C ARG A 53 9.33 -13.86 -7.91
N GLY A 54 10.50 -13.83 -7.29
CA GLY A 54 10.78 -14.64 -6.10
C GLY A 54 10.49 -16.12 -6.35
N GLU A 55 10.28 -16.87 -5.26
CA GLU A 55 9.96 -18.30 -5.37
C GLU A 55 8.52 -18.55 -5.83
N ARG A 56 7.58 -17.69 -5.40
CA ARG A 56 6.14 -17.90 -5.59
C ARG A 56 5.67 -17.68 -7.03
N PHE A 57 6.26 -16.71 -7.74
CA PHE A 57 5.81 -16.34 -9.09
C PHE A 57 6.82 -16.75 -10.17
N TYR A 58 7.73 -17.67 -9.86
CA TYR A 58 8.76 -18.15 -10.78
C TYR A 58 8.17 -18.60 -12.13
N SER A 59 7.02 -19.27 -12.12
CA SER A 59 6.33 -19.78 -13.30
C SER A 59 5.27 -18.85 -13.90
N CYS A 60 5.23 -17.54 -13.56
CA CYS A 60 4.31 -16.63 -14.26
C CYS A 60 4.70 -16.51 -15.74
N ASP A 61 3.74 -16.56 -16.65
CA ASP A 61 4.00 -16.32 -18.08
C ASP A 61 4.27 -14.83 -18.39
N CYS A 62 3.90 -13.96 -17.45
CA CYS A 62 4.01 -12.51 -17.51
C CYS A 62 5.39 -12.00 -17.05
N LEU A 63 5.84 -10.85 -17.57
CA LEU A 63 6.99 -10.11 -16.98
C LEU A 63 6.52 -9.39 -15.72
N LEU A 64 7.23 -9.55 -14.61
CA LEU A 64 6.87 -8.96 -13.31
C LEU A 64 7.75 -7.77 -12.93
N GLN A 65 8.90 -7.59 -13.57
CA GLN A 65 9.75 -6.41 -13.38
C GLN A 65 8.96 -5.12 -13.67
N GLY A 66 8.96 -4.22 -12.70
CA GLY A 66 8.15 -3.00 -12.72
C GLY A 66 6.91 -3.04 -11.82
N ASN A 67 6.44 -4.23 -11.43
CA ASN A 67 5.39 -4.38 -10.41
C ASN A 67 5.99 -4.20 -9.01
N ASN A 68 6.32 -2.96 -8.64
CA ASN A 68 6.98 -2.63 -7.37
C ASN A 68 6.19 -3.08 -6.15
N ASP A 69 4.86 -3.06 -6.22
CA ASP A 69 3.98 -3.54 -5.15
C ASP A 69 4.24 -5.04 -4.84
N LEU A 70 4.52 -5.86 -5.86
CA LEU A 70 4.78 -7.31 -5.69
C LEU A 70 5.98 -7.61 -4.79
N LEU A 71 6.94 -6.68 -4.72
CA LEU A 71 8.11 -6.79 -3.84
C LEU A 71 7.72 -6.84 -2.36
N ILE A 72 6.50 -6.46 -1.98
CA ILE A 72 5.97 -6.74 -0.64
C ILE A 72 6.02 -8.23 -0.32
N LEU A 73 5.73 -9.10 -1.30
CA LEU A 73 5.68 -10.55 -1.11
C LEU A 73 7.00 -11.22 -1.47
N THR A 74 7.70 -10.72 -2.49
CA THR A 74 8.90 -11.37 -3.02
C THR A 74 10.20 -10.84 -2.40
N GLN A 75 10.22 -9.58 -1.95
CA GLN A 75 11.36 -8.93 -1.30
C GLN A 75 10.95 -8.14 -0.03
N PRO A 76 10.22 -8.74 0.92
CA PRO A 76 9.63 -8.03 2.06
C PRO A 76 10.64 -7.29 2.92
N GLN A 77 11.85 -7.85 3.08
CA GLN A 77 12.90 -7.23 3.88
C GLN A 77 13.40 -5.92 3.25
N ALA A 78 13.57 -5.90 1.93
CA ALA A 78 14.00 -4.70 1.20
C ALA A 78 12.97 -3.56 1.34
N ILE A 79 11.68 -3.87 1.21
CA ILE A 79 10.60 -2.88 1.37
C ILE A 79 10.55 -2.34 2.81
N GLU A 80 10.67 -3.22 3.82
CA GLU A 80 10.73 -2.76 5.21
C GLU A 80 11.96 -1.89 5.50
N ASP A 81 13.12 -2.23 4.93
CA ASP A 81 14.35 -1.45 5.10
C ASP A 81 14.24 -0.06 4.47
N ILE A 82 13.55 0.08 3.32
CA ILE A 82 13.26 1.38 2.71
C ILE A 82 12.36 2.23 3.62
N HIS A 83 11.27 1.67 4.15
CA HIS A 83 10.43 2.38 5.11
C HIS A 83 11.20 2.80 6.37
N LEU A 84 12.06 1.91 6.88
CA LEU A 84 12.89 2.18 8.06
C LEU A 84 13.88 3.31 7.78
N ALA A 85 14.51 3.32 6.60
CA ALA A 85 15.42 4.39 6.19
C ALA A 85 14.72 5.75 6.18
N TYR A 86 13.51 5.84 5.61
CA TYR A 86 12.74 7.09 5.65
C TYR A 86 12.33 7.49 7.07
N ALA A 87 11.90 6.53 7.90
CA ALA A 87 11.53 6.80 9.29
C ALA A 87 12.72 7.37 10.09
N LEU A 88 13.91 6.76 9.95
CA LEU A 88 15.14 7.21 10.60
C LEU A 88 15.68 8.53 10.03
N ALA A 89 15.41 8.82 8.75
CA ALA A 89 15.69 10.12 8.14
C ALA A 89 14.76 11.25 8.64
N GLY A 90 13.71 10.91 9.39
CA GLY A 90 12.84 11.87 10.07
C GLY A 90 11.40 11.90 9.58
N ALA A 91 10.99 11.00 8.69
CA ALA A 91 9.59 10.86 8.29
C ALA A 91 8.71 10.49 9.50
N ASP A 92 7.57 11.16 9.60
CA ASP A 92 6.55 10.93 10.62
C ASP A 92 5.41 10.05 10.10
N ILE A 93 5.17 10.07 8.79
CA ILE A 93 4.14 9.29 8.12
C ILE A 93 4.83 8.46 7.03
N LEU A 94 4.60 7.15 7.05
CA LEU A 94 5.12 6.21 6.06
C LEU A 94 3.97 5.75 5.16
N GLU A 95 4.05 6.00 3.87
CA GLU A 95 3.09 5.47 2.90
C GLU A 95 3.36 3.98 2.67
N THR A 96 2.34 3.13 2.58
CA THR A 96 2.52 1.72 2.22
C THR A 96 2.94 1.58 0.75
N ASN A 97 3.72 0.55 0.40
CA ASN A 97 4.07 0.22 -0.99
C ASN A 97 2.90 -0.39 -1.78
N THR A 98 1.72 0.24 -1.75
CA THR A 98 0.46 -0.33 -2.24
C THR A 98 -0.21 0.52 -3.32
N PHE A 99 0.57 1.37 -4.01
CA PHE A 99 0.04 2.32 -4.99
C PHE A 99 -0.71 1.62 -6.14
N SER A 100 -0.26 0.45 -6.58
CA SER A 100 -0.86 -0.34 -7.66
C SER A 100 -1.47 -1.67 -7.19
N SER A 101 -1.69 -1.82 -5.88
CA SER A 101 -2.26 -3.02 -5.27
C SER A 101 -3.78 -3.07 -5.39
N THR A 102 -4.30 -3.04 -6.62
CA THR A 102 -5.73 -3.23 -6.95
C THR A 102 -5.87 -4.30 -8.01
N SER A 103 -6.99 -5.01 -8.07
CA SER A 103 -7.26 -6.02 -9.10
C SER A 103 -7.19 -5.44 -10.52
N ILE A 104 -7.54 -4.16 -10.70
CA ILE A 104 -7.44 -3.48 -12.00
C ILE A 104 -5.99 -3.31 -12.46
N ALA A 105 -5.10 -2.87 -11.57
CA ALA A 105 -3.70 -2.63 -11.91
C ALA A 105 -2.87 -3.93 -11.93
N GLN A 106 -3.17 -4.87 -11.05
CA GLN A 106 -2.49 -6.16 -11.00
C GLN A 106 -2.88 -7.08 -12.19
N ALA A 107 -3.99 -6.80 -12.89
CA ALA A 107 -4.35 -7.51 -14.11
C ALA A 107 -3.33 -7.36 -15.25
N ASP A 108 -2.56 -6.26 -15.30
CA ASP A 108 -1.48 -6.08 -16.26
C ASP A 108 -0.33 -7.09 -16.02
N TYR A 109 -0.26 -7.67 -14.81
CA TYR A 109 0.74 -8.62 -14.36
C TYR A 109 0.15 -10.02 -14.06
N GLY A 110 -1.16 -10.25 -14.23
CA GLY A 110 -1.80 -11.52 -13.90
C GLY A 110 -1.72 -11.92 -12.42
N THR A 111 -1.68 -10.94 -11.51
CA THR A 111 -1.51 -11.13 -10.06
C THR A 111 -2.71 -10.61 -9.26
N GLU A 112 -3.92 -10.65 -9.83
CA GLU A 112 -5.14 -10.17 -9.19
C GLU A 112 -5.48 -10.95 -7.91
N ASP A 113 -5.10 -12.23 -7.85
CA ASP A 113 -5.41 -13.15 -6.75
C ASP A 113 -4.69 -12.81 -5.43
N VAL A 114 -3.63 -12.00 -5.49
CA VAL A 114 -2.82 -11.60 -4.32
C VAL A 114 -3.08 -10.17 -3.85
N VAL A 115 -4.05 -9.45 -4.42
CA VAL A 115 -4.33 -8.04 -4.09
C VAL A 115 -4.57 -7.81 -2.61
N TYR A 116 -5.39 -8.65 -1.97
CA TYR A 116 -5.62 -8.54 -0.52
C TYR A 116 -4.33 -8.73 0.29
N GLU A 117 -3.50 -9.71 -0.13
CA GLU A 117 -2.24 -10.05 0.54
C GLU A 117 -1.22 -8.91 0.42
N LEU A 118 -1.08 -8.33 -0.78
CA LEU A 118 -0.22 -7.18 -1.04
C LEU A 118 -0.55 -6.03 -0.09
N ASN A 119 -1.83 -5.67 0.02
CA ASN A 119 -2.24 -4.56 0.87
C ASN A 119 -2.02 -4.84 2.37
N ARG A 120 -2.43 -6.03 2.83
CA ARG A 120 -2.29 -6.45 4.22
C ARG A 120 -0.82 -6.51 4.65
N ASP A 121 0.02 -7.13 3.83
CA ASP A 121 1.42 -7.32 4.19
C ASP A 121 2.22 -6.04 3.96
N GLY A 122 1.89 -5.22 2.97
CA GLY A 122 2.44 -3.89 2.79
C GLY A 122 2.22 -2.98 4.01
N ALA A 123 0.98 -2.96 4.53
CA ALA A 123 0.66 -2.26 5.77
C ALA A 123 1.45 -2.79 6.98
N ARG A 124 1.66 -4.11 7.06
CA ARG A 124 2.46 -4.74 8.12
C ARG A 124 3.93 -4.36 8.02
N LEU A 125 4.54 -4.36 6.84
CA LEU A 125 5.95 -3.98 6.63
C LEU A 125 6.19 -2.54 7.08
N ALA A 126 5.37 -1.59 6.60
CA ALA A 126 5.45 -0.18 7.01
C ALA A 126 5.26 -0.02 8.53
N ARG A 127 4.32 -0.77 9.14
CA ARG A 127 4.10 -0.74 10.59
C ARG A 127 5.29 -1.32 11.38
N ARG A 128 5.93 -2.38 10.90
CA ARG A 128 7.14 -2.94 11.54
C ARG A 128 8.29 -1.95 11.49
N ALA A 129 8.51 -1.29 10.35
CA ALA A 129 9.49 -0.22 10.21
C ALA A 129 9.22 0.95 11.17
N ALA A 130 7.97 1.42 11.26
CA ALA A 130 7.56 2.46 12.20
C ALA A 130 7.88 2.10 13.66
N ILE A 131 7.55 0.86 14.08
CA ILE A 131 7.84 0.37 15.45
C ILE A 131 9.35 0.26 15.69
N LYS A 132 10.12 -0.20 14.70
CA LYS A 132 11.59 -0.28 14.81
C LYS A 132 12.20 1.11 14.99
N ALA A 133 11.76 2.09 14.21
CA ALA A 133 12.22 3.47 14.31
C ALA A 133 11.85 4.11 15.66
N GLU A 134 10.60 3.94 16.11
CA GLU A 134 10.14 4.46 17.40
C GLU A 134 10.92 3.87 18.58
N LYS A 135 11.29 2.58 18.52
CA LYS A 135 12.19 1.99 19.53
C LYS A 135 13.59 2.60 19.52
N ALA A 136 14.07 3.09 18.38
CA ALA A 136 15.40 3.64 18.22
C ALA A 136 15.50 5.10 18.70
N ASP A 137 14.47 5.92 18.48
CA ASP A 137 14.52 7.37 18.76
C ASP A 137 13.37 7.92 19.62
N GLY A 138 12.42 7.07 20.03
CA GLY A 138 11.28 7.43 20.88
C GLY A 138 10.17 8.21 20.18
N ARG A 139 10.23 8.44 18.86
CA ARG A 139 9.21 9.21 18.13
C ARG A 139 8.18 8.27 17.48
N ARG A 140 6.89 8.45 17.79
CA ARG A 140 5.79 7.73 17.13
C ARG A 140 5.72 8.07 15.64
N ARG A 141 5.61 7.04 14.79
CA ARG A 141 5.31 7.16 13.35
C ARG A 141 3.88 6.70 13.06
N PHE A 142 3.33 7.20 11.96
CA PHE A 142 2.03 6.82 11.43
C PHE A 142 2.21 6.09 10.09
N VAL A 143 1.26 5.23 9.75
CA VAL A 143 1.26 4.51 8.47
C VAL A 143 0.05 4.98 7.68
N ALA A 144 0.26 5.39 6.45
CA ALA A 144 -0.79 5.79 5.52
C ALA A 144 -0.96 4.70 4.45
N GLY A 145 -2.16 4.12 4.36
CA GLY A 145 -2.48 3.19 3.30
C GLY A 145 -2.59 3.91 1.95
N ALA A 146 -1.63 3.69 1.06
CA ALA A 146 -1.60 4.32 -0.25
C ALA A 146 -2.64 3.67 -1.18
N LEU A 147 -3.52 4.50 -1.76
CA LEU A 147 -4.51 4.12 -2.77
C LEU A 147 -4.17 4.88 -4.06
N GLY A 148 -3.50 4.24 -5.02
CA GLY A 148 -3.20 4.86 -6.31
C GLY A 148 -4.40 4.84 -7.27
N PRO A 149 -4.38 5.64 -8.35
CA PRO A 149 -5.54 5.88 -9.20
C PRO A 149 -5.92 4.72 -10.15
N THR A 150 -5.24 3.58 -10.07
CA THR A 150 -5.21 2.50 -11.09
C THR A 150 -4.64 2.96 -12.45
N ASN A 151 -4.55 2.04 -13.42
CA ASN A 151 -4.17 2.31 -14.81
C ASN A 151 -5.39 2.64 -15.71
N ARG A 152 -6.61 2.66 -15.17
CA ARG A 152 -7.86 2.94 -15.91
C ARG A 152 -8.59 4.14 -15.33
N THR A 153 -9.21 4.93 -16.19
CA THR A 153 -10.00 6.11 -15.78
C THR A 153 -11.47 5.96 -16.16
N ALA A 154 -12.36 6.35 -15.23
CA ALA A 154 -13.79 6.43 -15.48
C ALA A 154 -14.23 7.76 -16.12
N SER A 155 -13.34 8.77 -16.17
CA SER A 155 -13.66 10.11 -16.69
C SER A 155 -13.21 10.33 -18.13
N LEU A 156 -12.21 9.60 -18.61
CA LEU A 156 -11.65 9.74 -19.96
C LEU A 156 -11.88 8.47 -20.80
N SER A 157 -12.23 8.64 -22.07
CA SER A 157 -12.20 7.52 -23.02
C SER A 157 -10.76 7.26 -23.47
N PRO A 158 -10.29 6.01 -23.46
CA PRO A 158 -9.03 5.64 -24.11
C PRO A 158 -9.18 5.50 -25.64
N ASP A 159 -10.41 5.46 -26.17
CA ASP A 159 -10.67 5.39 -27.61
C ASP A 159 -11.00 6.79 -28.14
N VAL A 160 -10.06 7.34 -28.92
CA VAL A 160 -10.19 8.67 -29.55
C VAL A 160 -11.38 8.76 -30.52
N ASN A 161 -11.83 7.63 -31.08
CA ASN A 161 -12.96 7.59 -32.00
C ASN A 161 -14.30 7.43 -31.28
N ASN A 162 -14.29 7.09 -29.98
CA ASN A 162 -15.48 6.90 -29.18
C ASN A 162 -15.37 7.65 -27.83
N PRO A 163 -15.72 8.95 -27.78
CA PRO A 163 -15.60 9.74 -26.55
C PRO A 163 -16.53 9.28 -25.41
N GLY A 164 -17.56 8.47 -25.72
CA GLY A 164 -18.47 7.87 -24.75
C GLY A 164 -17.96 6.57 -24.14
N PHE A 165 -16.96 5.91 -24.73
CA PHE A 165 -16.41 4.65 -24.23
C PHE A 165 -15.69 4.84 -22.90
N ARG A 166 -15.78 3.83 -22.02
CA ARG A 166 -15.05 3.76 -20.75
C ARG A 166 -14.48 2.36 -20.59
N ALA A 167 -13.19 2.27 -20.27
CA ALA A 167 -12.51 1.00 -20.01
C ALA A 167 -12.77 0.43 -18.61
N VAL A 168 -13.48 1.19 -17.77
CA VAL A 168 -13.85 0.80 -16.42
C VAL A 168 -15.14 1.52 -16.00
N THR A 169 -15.94 0.84 -15.20
CA THR A 169 -17.16 1.36 -14.59
C THR A 169 -16.91 1.82 -13.15
N PHE A 170 -17.84 2.60 -12.60
CA PHE A 170 -17.79 2.99 -11.19
C PHE A 170 -17.79 1.76 -10.26
N ASP A 171 -18.61 0.75 -10.57
CA ASP A 171 -18.72 -0.45 -9.73
C ASP A 171 -17.45 -1.29 -9.73
N GLU A 172 -16.76 -1.42 -10.87
CA GLU A 172 -15.46 -2.08 -10.93
C GLU A 172 -14.41 -1.36 -10.08
N LEU A 173 -14.33 -0.02 -10.16
CA LEU A 173 -13.45 0.76 -9.30
C LEU A 173 -13.80 0.59 -7.83
N ARG A 174 -15.09 0.64 -7.48
CA ARG A 174 -15.58 0.45 -6.11
C ARG A 174 -15.20 -0.92 -5.56
N ILE A 175 -15.31 -1.97 -6.38
CA ILE A 175 -14.93 -3.33 -6.00
C ILE A 175 -13.42 -3.43 -5.79
N ALA A 176 -12.62 -2.93 -6.74
CA ALA A 176 -11.16 -2.98 -6.70
C ALA A 176 -10.59 -2.21 -5.50
N TYR A 177 -11.02 -0.97 -5.28
CA TYR A 177 -10.62 -0.20 -4.09
C TYR A 177 -11.17 -0.81 -2.80
N GLY A 178 -12.38 -1.37 -2.83
CA GLY A 178 -12.96 -2.03 -1.67
C GLY A 178 -12.17 -3.27 -1.22
N GLU A 179 -11.59 -4.01 -2.15
CA GLU A 179 -10.67 -5.12 -1.86
C GLU A 179 -9.36 -4.63 -1.24
N GLN A 180 -8.75 -3.61 -1.85
CA GLN A 180 -7.54 -2.98 -1.34
C GLN A 180 -7.71 -2.43 0.08
N ILE A 181 -8.78 -1.66 0.32
CA ILE A 181 -9.09 -1.06 1.64
C ILE A 181 -9.35 -2.14 2.70
N LYS A 182 -9.87 -3.31 2.33
CA LYS A 182 -10.01 -4.42 3.29
C LYS A 182 -8.67 -5.00 3.73
N GLY A 183 -7.66 -4.94 2.87
CA GLY A 183 -6.31 -5.40 3.17
C GLY A 183 -5.56 -4.45 4.11
N LEU A 184 -5.69 -3.14 3.86
CA LEU A 184 -5.07 -2.05 4.65
C LEU A 184 -5.66 -1.93 6.07
#